data_AF-A0A4Z0QXS1-F1
#
_entry.id   AF-A0A4Z0QXS1-F1
#
_cell.length_a   1.000
_cell.length_b   1.000
_cell.length_c   1.000
_cell.angle_alpha   90.00
_cell.angle_beta   90.00
_cell.angle_gamma   90.00
#
_symmetry.space_group_name_H-M   'P 1'
#
loop_
_entity.id
_entity.type
_entity.pdbx_description
1 polymer ?
#
loop_
_entity_poly.entity_id
_entity_poly.type
_entity_poly.pdbx_seq_one_letter_code
_entity_poly.pdbx_strand_id
1 'polypeptide(L)'
;MVLVSLVTLLAISGALVNSNENINTEIAKAKLDENVFEVQSLFEQSTEIVLDYETFSKSLSTYNYQLFGMVDKDTKYSNLGHDEKEITNYIKESDSAGDHASVYYRDSLTSVGKSIVVDDHEYNIVVWYNY
;
A
#
# COMPACT_ATOMS: atom_id res chain seq x y z
N MET A 1 3.51 16.21 -39.04
CA MET A 1 3.92 14.82 -38.72
C MET A 1 3.77 14.45 -37.25
N VAL A 2 3.57 15.37 -36.30
CA VAL A 2 3.41 15.06 -34.85
C VAL A 2 2.01 14.50 -34.50
N LEU A 3 0.97 14.93 -35.24
CA LEU A 3 -0.43 14.53 -34.99
C LEU A 3 -0.71 13.05 -35.25
N VAL A 4 -0.06 12.44 -36.25
CA VAL A 4 -0.31 11.03 -36.62
C VAL A 4 0.30 10.08 -35.58
N SER A 5 1.45 10.42 -35.00
CA SER A 5 2.07 9.67 -33.90
C SER A 5 1.27 9.77 -32.60
N LEU A 6 0.64 10.92 -32.32
CA LEU A 6 -0.18 11.08 -31.12
C LEU A 6 -1.51 10.29 -31.24
N VAL A 7 -2.14 10.30 -32.42
CA VAL A 7 -3.38 9.56 -32.68
C VAL A 7 -3.14 8.05 -32.66
N THR A 8 -1.99 7.58 -33.14
CA THR A 8 -1.63 6.15 -33.05
C THR A 8 -1.34 5.71 -31.61
N LEU A 9 -0.70 6.55 -30.79
CA LEU A 9 -0.52 6.26 -29.36
C LEU A 9 -1.88 6.17 -28.62
N LEU A 10 -2.80 7.09 -28.91
CA LEU A 10 -4.17 7.10 -28.35
C LEU A 10 -5.00 5.88 -28.77
N ALA A 11 -4.81 5.38 -29.99
CA ALA A 11 -5.49 4.18 -30.46
C ALA A 11 -4.96 2.90 -29.80
N ILE A 12 -3.65 2.83 -29.53
CA ILE A 12 -3.02 1.68 -28.85
C ILE A 12 -3.41 1.65 -27.36
N SER A 13 -3.47 2.81 -26.70
CA SER A 13 -3.97 2.87 -25.31
C SER A 13 -5.46 2.58 -25.22
N GLY A 14 -6.28 3.03 -26.18
CA GLY A 14 -7.72 2.71 -26.22
C GLY A 14 -8.02 1.22 -26.42
N ALA A 15 -7.20 0.51 -27.20
CA ALA A 15 -7.37 -0.94 -27.43
C ALA A 15 -6.97 -1.80 -26.22
N LEU A 16 -5.99 -1.35 -25.42
CA LEU A 16 -5.56 -2.03 -24.19
C LEU A 16 -6.59 -1.91 -23.06
N VAL A 17 -7.36 -0.82 -23.01
CA VAL A 17 -8.44 -0.66 -22.01
C VAL A 17 -9.67 -1.51 -22.35
N ASN A 18 -9.88 -1.85 -23.63
CA ASN A 18 -11.09 -2.56 -24.08
C ASN A 18 -10.95 -4.10 -24.17
N SER A 19 -9.75 -4.66 -23.95
CA SER A 19 -9.51 -6.10 -24.09
C SER A 19 -9.51 -6.86 -22.76
N ASN A 20 -10.05 -6.27 -21.68
CA ASN A 20 -10.16 -6.96 -20.41
C ASN A 20 -11.46 -6.62 -19.66
N GLU A 21 -12.61 -7.00 -20.25
CA GLU A 21 -13.91 -6.98 -19.58
C GLU A 21 -13.96 -7.85 -18.30
N ASN A 22 -12.90 -8.61 -18.00
CA ASN A 22 -12.78 -9.44 -16.80
C ASN A 22 -11.81 -8.91 -15.72
N ILE A 23 -11.05 -7.85 -15.97
CA ILE A 23 -10.25 -7.20 -14.89
C ILE A 23 -11.13 -6.25 -14.05
N ASN A 24 -12.22 -5.74 -14.65
CA ASN A 24 -12.96 -4.61 -14.10
C ASN A 24 -14.10 -4.99 -13.13
N THR A 25 -14.43 -6.25 -12.90
CA THR A 25 -15.55 -6.63 -12.02
C THR A 25 -15.14 -6.97 -10.59
N GLU A 26 -13.89 -7.38 -10.36
CA GLU A 26 -13.33 -7.58 -9.01
C GLU A 26 -12.67 -6.31 -8.48
N ILE A 27 -11.90 -5.59 -9.31
CA ILE A 27 -11.28 -4.31 -8.92
C ILE A 27 -12.35 -3.23 -8.65
N ALA A 28 -13.46 -3.22 -9.39
CA ALA A 28 -14.54 -2.24 -9.17
C ALA A 28 -15.40 -2.51 -7.91
N LYS A 29 -15.28 -3.69 -7.28
CA LYS A 29 -15.94 -4.01 -6.00
C LYS A 29 -15.07 -3.70 -4.79
N ALA A 30 -13.77 -3.50 -4.99
CA ALA A 30 -12.90 -2.98 -3.96
C ALA A 30 -13.21 -1.50 -3.77
N LYS A 31 -14.15 -1.19 -2.86
CA LYS A 31 -14.29 0.18 -2.37
C LYS A 31 -13.08 0.42 -1.47
N LEU A 32 -11.98 0.87 -2.07
CA LEU A 32 -10.84 1.40 -1.35
C LEU A 32 -11.35 2.48 -0.40
N ASP A 33 -10.74 2.57 0.77
CA ASP A 33 -10.95 3.70 1.65
C ASP A 33 -10.64 5.02 0.92
N GLU A 34 -11.42 6.06 1.22
CA GLU A 34 -11.37 7.33 0.50
C GLU A 34 -10.06 8.10 0.71
N ASN A 35 -9.32 7.78 1.78
CA ASN A 35 -8.06 8.42 2.15
C ASN A 35 -6.83 7.56 1.81
N VAL A 36 -6.99 6.45 1.08
CA VAL A 36 -5.90 5.50 0.85
C VAL A 36 -4.71 6.11 0.11
N PHE A 37 -4.95 7.05 -0.80
CA PHE A 37 -3.90 7.69 -1.60
C PHE A 37 -3.18 8.79 -0.81
N GLU A 38 -3.87 9.46 0.11
CA GLU A 38 -3.28 10.35 1.11
C GLU A 38 -2.36 9.55 2.03
N VAL A 39 -2.81 8.39 2.51
CA VAL A 39 -2.02 7.49 3.35
C VAL A 39 -0.80 6.94 2.60
N GLN A 40 -0.97 6.54 1.33
CA GLN A 40 0.16 6.15 0.47
C GLN A 40 1.16 7.29 0.30
N SER A 41 0.68 8.51 0.10
CA SER A 41 1.53 9.70 -0.05
C SER A 41 2.30 10.01 1.24
N LEU A 42 1.72 9.73 2.41
CA LEU A 42 2.44 9.84 3.69
C LEU A 42 3.63 8.89 3.70
N PHE A 43 3.46 7.61 3.28
CA PHE A 43 4.54 6.63 3.22
C PHE A 43 5.68 6.98 2.24
N GLU A 44 5.37 7.64 1.13
CA GLU A 44 6.36 8.07 0.13
C GLU A 44 7.19 9.26 0.61
N GLN A 45 6.56 10.21 1.31
CA GLN A 45 7.22 11.43 1.78
C GLN A 45 8.15 11.21 2.97
N SER A 46 7.93 10.12 3.70
CA SER A 46 8.68 9.78 4.89
C SER A 46 9.73 8.73 4.54
N THR A 47 10.90 9.19 4.12
CA THR A 47 12.13 8.39 4.20
C THR A 47 12.53 8.12 5.66
N GLU A 48 11.88 8.78 6.63
CA GLU A 48 12.15 8.70 8.07
C GLU A 48 11.09 7.93 8.91
N ILE A 49 10.10 7.23 8.31
CA ILE A 49 9.10 6.43 9.09
C ILE A 49 9.79 5.42 10.02
N VAL A 50 10.98 5.00 9.62
CA VAL A 50 11.77 3.92 10.17
C VAL A 50 12.12 4.10 11.66
N LEU A 51 12.03 5.34 12.18
CA LEU A 51 12.55 5.68 13.51
C LEU A 51 11.50 6.21 14.50
N ASP A 52 10.29 6.58 14.07
CA ASP A 52 9.24 7.09 14.98
C ASP A 52 7.83 6.57 14.62
N TYR A 53 7.61 5.29 14.93
CA TYR A 53 6.32 4.63 14.75
C TYR A 53 5.17 5.31 15.53
N GLU A 54 5.46 5.92 16.68
CA GLU A 54 4.44 6.58 17.50
C GLU A 54 3.90 7.85 16.84
N THR A 55 4.79 8.70 16.32
CA THR A 55 4.37 9.91 15.60
C THR A 55 3.64 9.56 14.31
N PHE A 56 4.13 8.55 13.57
CA PHE A 56 3.48 8.10 12.35
C PHE A 56 2.10 7.47 12.60
N SER A 57 1.97 6.65 13.64
CA SER A 57 0.69 6.07 14.07
C SER A 57 -0.34 7.16 14.40
N LYS A 58 0.08 8.24 15.06
CA LYS A 58 -0.80 9.39 15.32
C LYS A 58 -1.26 10.09 14.05
N SER A 59 -0.39 10.29 13.05
CA SER A 59 -0.82 10.90 11.78
C SER A 59 -1.75 9.99 10.98
N LEU A 60 -1.66 8.67 11.15
CA LEU A 60 -2.56 7.71 10.53
C LEU A 60 -3.93 7.64 11.22
N SER A 61 -3.98 7.89 12.53
CA SER A 61 -5.23 7.85 13.30
C SER A 61 -6.28 8.85 12.80
N THR A 62 -5.87 9.96 12.18
CA THR A 62 -6.80 10.94 11.58
C THR A 62 -7.57 10.39 10.38
N TYR A 63 -7.07 9.30 9.79
CA TYR A 63 -7.64 8.60 8.65
C TYR A 63 -8.25 7.25 9.04
N ASN A 64 -8.33 6.94 10.34
CA ASN A 64 -8.71 5.63 10.88
C ASN A 64 -7.81 4.47 10.42
N TYR A 65 -6.52 4.73 10.22
CA TYR A 65 -5.55 3.66 9.95
C TYR A 65 -4.79 3.25 11.21
N GLN A 66 -4.58 1.95 11.35
CA GLN A 66 -3.69 1.32 12.31
C GLN A 66 -2.37 0.95 11.64
N LEU A 67 -1.29 0.89 12.40
CA LEU A 67 0.08 0.70 11.96
C LEU A 67 0.68 -0.57 12.57
N PHE A 68 1.39 -1.31 11.72
CA PHE A 68 2.20 -2.46 12.07
C PHE A 68 3.58 -2.30 11.47
N GLY A 69 4.61 -2.50 12.29
CA GLY A 69 6.01 -2.37 11.91
C GLY A 69 6.82 -3.57 12.36
N MET A 70 7.58 -4.14 11.42
CA MET A 70 8.53 -5.21 11.67
C MET A 70 9.94 -4.81 11.25
N VAL A 71 10.94 -5.37 11.93
CA VAL A 71 12.36 -5.29 11.57
C VAL A 71 12.92 -6.70 11.59
N ASP A 72 13.48 -7.16 10.47
CA ASP A 72 14.00 -8.52 10.30
C ASP A 72 13.04 -9.63 10.74
N LYS A 73 11.74 -9.43 10.47
CA LYS A 73 10.64 -10.34 10.83
C LYS A 73 10.30 -10.37 12.34
N ASP A 74 10.88 -9.50 13.14
CA ASP A 74 10.45 -9.23 14.52
C ASP A 74 9.51 -8.03 14.55
N THR A 75 8.34 -8.19 15.17
CA THR A 75 7.42 -7.07 15.43
C THR A 75 8.09 -6.04 16.34
N LYS A 76 8.14 -4.77 15.90
CA LYS A 76 8.63 -3.63 16.69
C LYS A 76 7.52 -2.69 17.13
N TYR A 77 6.46 -2.57 16.33
CA TYR A 77 5.31 -1.74 16.65
C TYR A 77 4.01 -2.38 16.15
N SER A 78 2.96 -2.25 16.94
CA SER A 78 1.59 -2.62 16.58
C SER A 78 0.62 -1.82 17.43
N ASN A 79 -0.37 -1.19 16.80
CA ASN A 79 -1.57 -0.69 17.48
C ASN A 79 -2.84 -1.36 16.95
N LEU A 80 -2.67 -2.54 16.35
CA LEU A 80 -3.78 -3.33 15.82
C LEU A 80 -4.56 -3.93 16.96
N GLY A 81 -5.89 -3.77 16.91
CA GLY A 81 -6.78 -4.25 17.95
C GLY A 81 -6.74 -5.77 18.11
N HIS A 82 -6.70 -6.53 17.01
CA HIS A 82 -6.71 -8.00 16.92
C HIS A 82 -5.94 -8.50 15.66
N ASP A 83 -5.55 -9.78 15.65
CA ASP A 83 -5.01 -10.56 14.51
C ASP A 83 -3.63 -10.23 13.90
N GLU A 84 -2.65 -9.83 14.73
CA GLU A 84 -1.25 -9.64 14.30
C GLU A 84 -0.63 -10.81 13.52
N LYS A 85 -1.08 -12.05 13.76
CA LYS A 85 -0.60 -13.24 13.05
C LYS A 85 -1.02 -13.27 11.58
N GLU A 86 -2.25 -12.87 11.29
CA GLU A 86 -2.76 -12.80 9.92
C GLU A 86 -2.01 -11.72 9.14
N ILE A 87 -1.75 -10.60 9.80
CA ILE A 87 -1.00 -9.45 9.28
C ILE A 87 0.47 -9.81 9.02
N THR A 88 1.08 -10.54 9.94
CA THR A 88 2.46 -11.03 9.78
C THR A 88 2.56 -12.01 8.61
N ASN A 89 1.57 -12.89 8.43
CA ASN A 89 1.56 -13.80 7.29
C ASN A 89 1.32 -13.04 5.98
N TYR A 90 0.42 -12.06 6.00
CA TYR A 90 0.18 -11.16 4.89
C TYR A 90 1.47 -10.45 4.43
N ILE A 91 2.25 -9.89 5.37
CA ILE A 91 3.53 -9.24 5.05
C ILE A 91 4.55 -10.22 4.47
N LYS A 92 4.62 -11.44 5.02
CA LYS A 92 5.53 -12.48 4.53
C LYS A 92 5.16 -13.00 3.13
N GLU A 93 3.87 -13.00 2.79
CA GLU A 93 3.35 -13.41 1.48
C GLU A 93 3.37 -12.27 0.46
N SER A 94 3.17 -11.03 0.91
CA SER A 94 3.31 -9.84 0.08
C SER A 94 4.79 -9.65 -0.19
N ASP A 95 5.21 -9.90 -1.42
CA ASP A 95 6.53 -9.52 -1.91
C ASP A 95 6.58 -7.98 -2.02
N SER A 96 6.61 -7.31 -0.87
CA SER A 96 6.63 -5.85 -0.73
C SER A 96 8.00 -5.29 -1.11
N ALA A 97 8.65 -5.90 -2.10
CA ALA A 97 10.00 -5.59 -2.52
C ALA A 97 10.04 -4.23 -3.22
N GLY A 98 10.35 -3.19 -2.44
CA GLY A 98 10.71 -1.89 -2.99
C GLY A 98 10.43 -0.72 -2.05
N ASP A 99 11.24 0.32 -2.20
CA ASP A 99 11.15 1.59 -1.47
C ASP A 99 9.86 2.40 -1.76
N HIS A 100 8.86 1.81 -2.41
CA HIS A 100 7.61 2.45 -2.77
C HIS A 100 6.44 1.88 -1.98
N ALA A 101 5.54 2.77 -1.58
CA ALA A 101 4.31 2.44 -0.89
C ALA A 101 3.33 1.82 -1.89
N SER A 102 2.87 0.61 -1.59
CA SER A 102 1.91 -0.14 -2.39
C SER A 102 0.57 -0.22 -1.67
N VAL A 103 -0.51 -0.01 -2.41
CA VAL A 103 -1.88 -0.14 -1.92
C VAL A 103 -2.38 -1.55 -2.20
N TYR A 104 -3.01 -2.16 -1.21
CA TYR A 104 -3.57 -3.49 -1.31
C TYR A 104 -5.00 -3.53 -0.79
N TYR A 105 -5.80 -4.41 -1.37
CA TYR A 105 -7.17 -4.68 -0.94
C TYR A 105 -7.37 -6.19 -0.86
N ARG A 106 -7.63 -6.70 0.34
CA ARG A 106 -7.87 -8.12 0.60
C ARG A 106 -8.94 -8.24 1.69
N ASP A 107 -9.85 -9.20 1.55
CA ASP A 107 -10.90 -9.50 2.55
C ASP A 107 -11.70 -8.28 3.01
N SER A 108 -12.02 -7.41 2.04
CA SER A 108 -12.69 -6.13 2.26
C SER A 108 -11.93 -5.11 3.10
N LEU A 109 -10.64 -5.30 3.34
CA LEU A 109 -9.79 -4.38 4.07
C LEU A 109 -8.80 -3.69 3.13
N THR A 110 -8.69 -2.37 3.28
CA THR A 110 -7.69 -1.55 2.58
C THR A 110 -6.44 -1.47 3.42
N SER A 111 -5.29 -1.75 2.82
CA SER A 111 -3.98 -1.62 3.46
C SER A 111 -2.96 -0.94 2.56
N VAL A 112 -1.96 -0.31 3.17
CA VAL A 112 -0.82 0.29 2.47
C VAL A 112 0.45 -0.26 3.09
N GLY A 113 1.35 -0.78 2.28
CA GLY A 113 2.59 -1.41 2.72
C GLY A 113 3.83 -0.85 2.03
N LYS A 114 4.95 -0.88 2.73
CA LYS A 114 6.28 -0.51 2.21
C LYS A 114 7.34 -1.38 2.89
N SER A 115 8.30 -1.89 2.11
CA SER A 115 9.52 -2.50 2.64
C SER A 115 10.72 -1.64 2.29
N ILE A 116 11.58 -1.37 3.25
CA ILE A 116 12.79 -0.57 3.07
C ILE A 116 13.95 -1.27 3.78
N VAL A 117 15.14 -1.17 3.20
CA VAL A 117 16.35 -1.71 3.81
C VAL A 117 17.21 -0.56 4.31
N VAL A 118 17.45 -0.52 5.62
CA VAL A 118 18.28 0.51 6.28
C VAL A 118 19.33 -0.20 7.14
N ASP A 119 20.61 0.11 6.93
CA ASP A 119 21.72 -0.47 7.69
C ASP A 119 21.71 -2.02 7.76
N ASP A 120 21.41 -2.69 6.64
CA ASP A 120 21.30 -4.17 6.52
C ASP A 120 20.13 -4.79 7.29
N HIS A 121 19.21 -3.97 7.79
CA HIS A 121 17.97 -4.38 8.44
C HIS A 121 16.77 -4.13 7.51
N GLU A 122 15.89 -5.12 7.39
CA GLU A 122 14.69 -5.05 6.58
C GLU A 122 13.51 -4.55 7.41
N TYR A 123 13.01 -3.36 7.10
CA TYR A 123 11.86 -2.75 7.76
C TYR A 123 10.62 -2.96 6.90
N ASN A 124 9.65 -3.68 7.43
CA ASN A 124 8.35 -3.89 6.80
C ASN A 124 7.32 -3.10 7.58
N ILE A 125 6.67 -2.15 6.90
CA ILE A 125 5.70 -1.24 7.51
C ILE A 125 4.39 -1.38 6.75
N VAL A 126 3.32 -1.70 7.46
CA VAL A 126 1.99 -1.81 6.87
C VAL A 126 0.96 -1.08 7.73
N VAL A 127 0.04 -0.40 7.06
CA VAL A 127 -1.13 0.21 7.69
C VAL A 127 -2.42 -0.36 7.17
N TRP A 128 -3.40 -0.42 8.06
CA TRP A 128 -4.65 -1.14 7.88
C TRP A 128 -5.79 -0.20 8.23
N TYR A 129 -6.78 -0.09 7.35
CA TYR A 129 -7.98 0.68 7.67
C TYR A 129 -8.78 -0.03 8.77
N ASN A 130 -9.08 0.69 9.85
CA ASN A 130 -9.88 0.22 10.97
C ASN A 130 -11.34 0.69 10.80
N TYR A 131 -12.24 -0.27 10.59
CA TYR A 131 -13.68 -0.07 10.41
C TYR A 131 -14.43 0.36 11.67
#